data_AF-I9FS27-F1
#
_entry.id   AF-I9FS27-F1
#
_cell.length_a   1.000
_cell.length_b   1.000
_cell.length_c   1.000
_cell.angle_alpha   90.00
_cell.angle_beta   90.00
_cell.angle_gamma   90.00
#
_symmetry.space_group_name_H-M   'P 1'
#
loop_
_entity.id
_entity.type
_entity.pdbx_description
1 polymer ?
#
loop_
_entity_poly.entity_id
_entity_poly.type
_entity_poly.pdbx_seq_one_letter_code
_entity_poly.pdbx_strand_id
1 'polypeptide(L)'
;MPTIGFEIKRKCKLCGKVFVAKTLDSHYCSPKCGKVAWKRKKDAKDRNTKLEAIAKQVSDIREYISVKEAVAMFGVERSTLYRLIKLGRIPTINMGTRLTRIKRSEMERLFINRPESIAEKEKPVPKTYSLEPEDCYTITEICEKYHINDSSVWAHIRKYSIPSRQIGNYVYVPKQEIDNLYKSEVE
;
A
#
# COMPACT_ATOMS: atom_id res chain seq x y z
N MET A 1 0.43 -25.05 3.02
CA MET A 1 0.53 -24.02 1.95
C MET A 1 1.20 -24.67 0.75
N PRO A 2 0.73 -24.47 -0.48
CA PRO A 2 1.37 -25.05 -1.65
C PRO A 2 2.82 -24.56 -1.73
N THR A 3 3.76 -25.51 -1.76
CA THR A 3 5.18 -25.25 -1.92
C THR A 3 5.47 -25.02 -3.40
N ILE A 4 6.21 -23.97 -3.70
CA ILE A 4 6.64 -23.67 -5.06
C ILE A 4 7.77 -24.63 -5.42
N GLY A 5 7.68 -25.27 -6.60
CA GLY A 5 8.71 -26.16 -7.13
C GLY A 5 9.91 -25.45 -7.77
N PHE A 6 9.88 -24.11 -7.88
CA PHE A 6 10.89 -23.28 -8.53
C PHE A 6 11.34 -22.07 -7.67
N GLU A 7 12.51 -21.50 -7.97
CA GLU A 7 13.12 -20.45 -7.16
C GLU A 7 12.71 -19.04 -7.61
N ILE A 8 11.90 -18.34 -6.81
CA ILE A 8 11.56 -16.94 -7.07
C ILE A 8 12.45 -16.02 -6.23
N LYS A 9 13.25 -15.17 -6.88
CA LYS A 9 14.03 -14.11 -6.20
C LYS A 9 13.20 -12.84 -6.07
N ARG A 10 13.10 -12.30 -4.84
CA ARG A 10 12.37 -11.05 -4.54
C ARG A 10 13.17 -10.12 -3.64
N LYS A 11 12.84 -8.83 -3.66
CA LYS A 11 13.43 -7.84 -2.74
C LYS A 11 12.60 -7.74 -1.47
N CYS A 12 13.26 -7.80 -0.31
CA CYS A 12 12.59 -7.65 0.97
C CYS A 12 12.06 -6.22 1.15
N LYS A 13 10.75 -6.07 1.39
CA LYS A 13 10.12 -4.74 1.59
C LYS A 13 10.64 -3.95 2.80
N LEU A 14 11.34 -4.61 3.74
CA LEU A 14 11.88 -3.95 4.92
C LEU A 14 13.36 -3.57 4.79
N CYS A 15 14.20 -4.50 4.34
CA CYS A 15 15.65 -4.33 4.34
C CYS A 15 16.27 -4.23 2.93
N GLY A 16 15.47 -4.37 1.88
CA GLY A 16 15.91 -4.30 0.49
C GLY A 16 16.74 -5.49 -0.01
N LYS A 17 17.14 -6.42 0.87
CA LYS A 17 17.93 -7.60 0.50
C LYS A 17 17.14 -8.53 -0.42
N VAL A 18 17.81 -9.08 -1.42
CA VAL A 18 17.27 -10.12 -2.30
C VAL A 18 17.23 -11.44 -1.55
N PHE A 19 16.14 -12.18 -1.67
CA PHE A 19 15.97 -13.50 -1.06
C PHE A 19 15.17 -14.43 -1.95
N VAL A 20 15.36 -15.73 -1.76
CA VAL A 20 14.57 -16.78 -2.44
C VAL A 20 13.26 -16.98 -1.67
N ALA A 21 12.15 -16.68 -2.32
CA ALA A 21 10.82 -16.78 -1.76
C ALA A 21 10.35 -18.25 -1.79
N LYS A 22 10.10 -18.81 -0.59
CA LYS A 22 9.55 -20.17 -0.44
C LYS A 22 8.07 -20.27 -0.85
N THR A 23 7.34 -19.15 -0.80
CA THR A 23 5.91 -19.06 -1.13
C THR A 23 5.62 -17.79 -1.91
N LEU A 24 4.54 -17.79 -2.70
CA LEU A 24 4.16 -16.69 -3.58
C LEU A 24 3.76 -15.43 -2.80
N ASP A 25 3.45 -15.55 -1.52
CA ASP A 25 3.10 -14.41 -0.65
C ASP A 25 4.28 -13.91 0.18
N SER A 26 5.46 -14.55 0.07
CA SER A 26 6.59 -14.12 0.88
C SER A 26 7.09 -12.77 0.38
N HIS A 27 6.99 -11.77 1.25
CA HIS A 27 7.45 -10.39 1.01
C HIS A 27 8.71 -10.01 1.80
N TYR A 28 9.13 -10.88 2.72
CA TYR A 28 10.21 -10.59 3.66
C TYR A 28 11.23 -11.72 3.68
N CYS A 29 12.52 -11.36 3.77
CA CYS A 29 13.61 -12.33 3.76
C CYS A 29 13.67 -13.22 5.02
N SER A 30 13.08 -12.79 6.14
CA SER A 30 13.13 -13.52 7.40
C SER A 30 11.95 -13.19 8.33
N PRO A 31 11.64 -14.07 9.31
CA PRO A 31 10.62 -13.81 10.33
C PRO A 31 10.90 -12.52 11.12
N LYS A 32 12.17 -12.16 11.32
CA LYS A 32 12.56 -10.89 11.97
C LYS A 32 12.04 -9.70 11.17
N CYS A 33 12.27 -9.68 9.85
CA CYS A 33 11.77 -8.61 9.00
C CYS A 33 10.24 -8.56 8.96
N GLY A 34 9.58 -9.72 8.90
CA GLY A 34 8.12 -9.81 8.97
C GLY A 34 7.56 -9.20 10.27
N LYS A 35 8.13 -9.55 11.43
CA LYS A 35 7.71 -9.00 12.74
C LYS A 35 7.90 -7.49 12.84
N VAL A 36 9.03 -6.96 12.36
CA VAL A 36 9.29 -5.51 12.36
C VAL A 36 8.29 -4.78 11.45
N ALA A 37 8.03 -5.30 10.25
CA ALA A 37 7.07 -4.71 9.34
C ALA A 37 5.64 -4.73 9.91
N TRP A 38 5.24 -5.84 10.54
CA TRP A 38 3.96 -5.94 11.23
C TRP A 38 3.84 -4.92 12.37
N LYS A 39 4.88 -4.79 13.20
CA LYS A 39 4.91 -3.81 14.30
C LYS A 39 4.82 -2.38 13.77
N ARG A 40 5.58 -2.02 12.72
CA ARG A 40 5.50 -0.70 12.08
C ARG A 40 4.09 -0.39 11.57
N LYS A 41 3.42 -1.37 10.92
CA LYS A 41 2.04 -1.22 10.45
C LYS A 41 1.06 -1.02 11.60
N LYS A 42 1.22 -1.79 12.68
CA LYS A 42 0.39 -1.68 13.88
C LYS A 42 0.57 -0.33 14.58
N ASP A 43 1.82 0.10 14.79
CA ASP A 43 2.14 1.39 15.39
C ASP A 43 1.63 2.56 14.54
N ALA A 44 1.69 2.47 13.20
CA ALA A 44 1.13 3.48 12.31
C ALA A 44 -0.40 3.55 12.41
N LYS A 45 -1.08 2.38 12.42
CA LYS A 45 -2.53 2.32 12.61
C LYS A 45 -2.94 2.93 13.95
N ASP A 46 -2.26 2.58 15.04
CA ASP A 46 -2.56 3.08 16.38
C ASP A 46 -2.25 4.58 16.53
N ARG A 47 -1.28 5.12 15.78
CA ARG A 47 -1.07 6.59 15.70
C ARG A 47 -2.21 7.27 14.94
N ASN A 48 -2.63 6.72 13.80
CA ASN A 48 -3.71 7.30 13.01
C ASN A 48 -5.03 7.29 13.77
N THR A 49 -5.38 6.20 14.46
CA THR A 49 -6.61 6.15 15.26
C THR A 49 -6.62 7.18 16.39
N LYS A 50 -5.46 7.44 17.03
CA LYS A 50 -5.33 8.52 18.03
C LYS A 50 -5.50 9.90 17.41
N LEU A 51 -4.93 10.13 16.22
CA LEU A 51 -5.11 11.40 15.50
C LEU A 51 -6.56 11.59 15.08
N GLU A 52 -7.22 10.57 14.54
CA GLU A 52 -8.64 10.59 14.19
C GLU A 52 -9.53 10.88 15.41
N ALA A 53 -9.23 10.29 16.57
CA ALA A 53 -9.96 10.57 17.81
C ALA A 53 -9.81 12.04 18.25
N ILE A 54 -8.61 12.61 18.13
CA ILE A 54 -8.35 14.03 18.42
C ILE A 54 -9.11 14.91 17.41
N ALA A 55 -9.07 14.58 16.12
CA ALA A 55 -9.76 15.34 15.08
C ALA A 55 -11.27 15.38 15.31
N LYS A 56 -11.89 14.27 15.73
CA LYS A 56 -13.33 14.21 16.07
C LYS A 56 -13.73 15.06 17.27
N GLN A 57 -12.81 15.33 18.19
CA GLN A 57 -13.09 16.14 19.39
C GLN A 57 -13.08 17.65 19.09
N VAL A 58 -12.44 18.08 18.00
CA VAL A 58 -12.36 19.49 17.64
C VAL A 58 -13.66 19.91 16.96
N SER A 59 -14.40 20.82 17.59
CA SER A 59 -15.61 21.40 16.99
C SER A 59 -15.25 22.41 15.90
N ASP A 60 -16.08 22.47 14.86
CA ASP A 60 -15.80 23.31 13.69
C ASP A 60 -15.81 24.81 13.97
N ILE A 61 -16.45 25.21 15.06
CA ILE A 61 -16.65 26.59 15.47
C ILE A 61 -15.33 27.24 15.94
N ARG A 62 -14.31 26.45 16.30
CA ARG A 62 -13.07 26.98 16.88
C ARG A 62 -12.14 27.57 15.82
N GLU A 63 -12.01 28.90 15.80
CA GLU A 63 -11.15 29.62 14.85
C GLU A 63 -9.64 29.37 15.09
N TYR A 64 -9.25 29.16 16.35
CA TYR A 64 -7.86 28.90 16.75
C TYR A 64 -7.67 27.46 17.22
N ILE A 65 -6.76 26.76 16.56
CA ILE A 65 -6.41 25.37 16.84
C ILE A 65 -5.00 25.26 17.41
N SER A 66 -4.76 24.25 18.23
CA SER A 66 -3.43 23.90 18.71
C SER A 66 -2.63 23.16 17.64
N VAL A 67 -1.30 23.15 17.78
CA VAL A 67 -0.40 22.37 16.92
C VAL A 67 -0.77 20.89 16.86
N LYS A 68 -1.25 20.31 17.96
CA LYS A 68 -1.65 18.89 18.01
C LYS A 68 -2.93 18.63 17.22
N GLU A 69 -3.92 19.50 17.36
CA GLU A 69 -5.18 19.44 16.62
C GLU A 69 -4.93 19.68 15.12
N ALA A 70 -4.05 20.63 14.78
CA ALA A 70 -3.66 20.90 13.40
C ALA A 70 -3.01 19.68 12.72
N VAL A 71 -2.16 18.94 13.43
CA VAL A 71 -1.56 17.69 12.93
C VAL A 71 -2.63 16.63 12.70
N ALA A 72 -3.61 16.53 13.59
CA ALA A 72 -4.71 15.57 13.50
C ALA A 72 -5.66 15.87 12.34
N MET A 73 -5.97 17.15 12.09
CA MET A 73 -6.92 17.56 11.05
C MET A 73 -6.30 17.61 9.66
N PHE A 74 -5.09 18.17 9.52
CA PHE A 74 -4.47 18.43 8.21
C PHE A 74 -3.44 17.37 7.80
N GLY A 75 -3.14 16.39 8.67
CA GLY A 75 -2.17 15.33 8.38
C GLY A 75 -0.72 15.81 8.24
N VAL A 76 -0.42 17.04 8.69
CA VAL A 76 0.91 17.66 8.58
C VAL A 76 1.78 17.23 9.76
N GLU A 77 3.03 16.83 9.50
CA GLU A 77 3.95 16.46 10.57
C GLU A 77 4.29 17.66 11.48
N ARG A 78 4.35 17.42 12.80
CA ARG A 78 4.68 18.45 13.82
C ARG A 78 5.95 19.23 13.50
N SER A 79 6.99 18.53 13.04
CA SER A 79 8.28 19.11 12.63
C SER A 79 8.11 20.13 11.50
N THR A 80 7.31 19.78 10.49
CA THR A 80 7.00 20.63 9.35
C THR A 80 6.23 21.86 9.79
N LEU A 81 5.27 21.71 10.71
CA LEU A 81 4.51 22.84 11.23
C LEU A 81 5.42 23.83 11.98
N TYR A 82 6.25 23.34 12.89
CA TYR A 82 7.21 24.20 13.60
C TYR A 82 8.22 24.86 12.66
N ARG A 83 8.65 24.17 11.60
CA ARG A 83 9.51 24.75 10.56
C ARG A 83 8.80 25.90 9.84
N LEU A 84 7.53 25.75 9.46
CA LEU A 84 6.75 26.79 8.78
C LEU A 84 6.48 27.99 9.70
N ILE A 85 6.25 27.75 10.99
CA ILE A 85 6.12 28.79 12.01
C ILE A 85 7.44 29.57 12.13
N LYS A 86 8.59 28.88 12.20
CA LYS A 86 9.91 29.53 12.26
C LYS A 86 10.24 30.36 11.01
N LEU A 87 9.73 29.94 9.85
CA LEU A 87 9.86 30.69 8.59
C LEU A 87 8.86 31.85 8.45
N GLY A 88 7.95 32.05 9.41
CA GLY A 88 6.94 33.10 9.36
C GLY A 88 5.83 32.90 8.33
N ARG A 89 5.71 31.70 7.74
CA ARG A 89 4.68 31.41 6.73
C ARG A 89 3.29 31.18 7.33
N ILE A 90 3.23 30.84 8.62
CA ILE A 90 1.99 30.61 9.35
C ILE A 90 1.95 31.62 10.50
N PRO A 91 0.97 32.53 10.53
CA PRO A 91 0.83 33.43 11.67
C PRO A 91 0.36 32.62 12.89
N THR A 92 1.05 32.78 14.01
CA THR A 92 0.72 32.07 15.25
C THR A 92 0.64 33.02 16.42
N ILE A 93 -0.31 32.75 17.31
CA ILE A 93 -0.45 33.45 18.59
C ILE A 93 0.11 32.53 19.67
N ASN A 94 1.06 33.04 20.46
CA ASN A 94 1.59 32.29 21.58
C ASN A 94 0.93 32.75 22.87
N MET A 95 0.13 31.87 23.51
CA MET A 95 -0.59 32.17 24.75
C MET A 95 0.18 31.72 26.01
N GLY A 96 1.47 31.40 25.89
CA GLY A 96 2.34 31.02 27.01
C GLY A 96 3.28 29.85 26.70
N THR A 97 3.80 29.19 27.73
CA THR A 97 4.77 28.11 27.54
C THR A 97 4.11 26.91 26.86
N ARG A 98 4.56 26.59 25.62
CA ARG A 98 4.04 25.48 24.78
C ARG A 98 2.56 25.63 24.37
N LEU A 99 1.99 26.83 24.41
CA LEU A 99 0.60 27.12 24.03
C LEU A 99 0.53 27.94 22.73
N THR A 100 1.12 27.40 21.67
CA THR A 100 1.00 27.98 20.33
C THR A 100 -0.39 27.68 19.75
N ARG A 101 -1.06 28.72 19.26
CA ARG A 101 -2.34 28.68 18.57
C ARG A 101 -2.17 29.14 17.13
N ILE A 102 -2.82 28.42 16.23
CA ILE A 102 -2.76 28.63 14.79
C ILE A 102 -4.17 28.96 14.31
N LYS A 103 -4.30 29.96 13.45
CA LYS A 103 -5.57 30.29 12.82
C LYS A 103 -5.94 29.20 11.81
N ARG A 104 -7.14 28.63 11.93
CA ARG A 104 -7.62 27.54 11.07
C ARG A 104 -7.61 27.91 9.58
N SER A 105 -8.10 29.10 9.23
CA SER A 105 -8.20 29.57 7.84
C SER A 105 -6.86 29.58 7.10
N GLU A 106 -5.76 29.87 7.81
CA GLU A 106 -4.41 29.86 7.22
C GLU A 106 -3.94 28.44 6.91
N MET A 107 -4.27 27.48 7.79
CA MET A 107 -3.98 26.07 7.54
C MET A 107 -4.80 25.53 6.36
N GLU A 108 -6.07 25.91 6.27
CA GLU A 108 -6.92 25.55 5.14
C GLU A 108 -6.35 26.11 3.83
N ARG A 109 -5.95 27.39 3.81
CA ARG A 109 -5.33 28.02 2.64
C ARG A 109 -4.04 27.33 2.19
N LEU A 110 -3.21 26.87 3.13
CA LEU A 110 -1.91 26.26 2.83
C LEU A 110 -1.98 24.78 2.46
N PHE A 111 -2.92 24.03 3.04
CA PHE A 111 -2.94 22.56 2.94
C PHE A 111 -4.15 21.99 2.20
N ILE A 112 -5.31 22.66 2.19
CA ILE A 112 -6.49 22.20 1.43
C ILE A 112 -6.35 22.58 -0.06
N ASN A 113 -5.72 23.71 -0.37
CA ASN A 113 -5.53 24.17 -1.76
C ASN A 113 -4.45 23.41 -2.54
N ARG A 114 -4.15 22.15 -2.22
CA ARG A 114 -3.30 21.31 -3.05
C ARG A 114 -4.21 20.48 -3.99
N PRO A 115 -4.44 20.91 -5.24
CA PRO A 115 -5.27 20.14 -6.19
C PRO A 115 -4.72 18.72 -6.43
N GLU A 116 -3.44 18.48 -6.11
CA GLU A 116 -2.75 17.21 -6.34
C GLU A 116 -3.13 16.10 -5.33
N SER A 117 -3.66 16.41 -4.14
CA SER A 117 -4.01 15.38 -3.14
C SER A 117 -5.45 14.87 -3.22
N ILE A 118 -6.29 15.58 -3.98
CA ILE A 118 -7.68 15.18 -4.30
C ILE A 118 -7.73 14.47 -5.67
N ALA A 119 -6.58 14.25 -6.31
CA ALA A 119 -6.49 13.14 -7.25
C ALA A 119 -6.77 11.87 -6.44
N GLU A 120 -8.06 11.52 -6.35
CA GLU A 120 -8.54 10.22 -5.94
C GLU A 120 -7.56 9.26 -6.54
N LYS A 121 -6.80 8.53 -5.70
CA LYS A 121 -5.95 7.45 -6.20
C LYS A 121 -6.87 6.65 -7.09
N GLU A 122 -6.67 6.76 -8.40
CA GLU A 122 -7.59 6.20 -9.38
C GLU A 122 -7.81 4.77 -8.92
N LYS A 123 -9.06 4.46 -8.51
CA LYS A 123 -9.38 3.09 -8.13
C LYS A 123 -8.87 2.26 -9.29
N PRO A 124 -7.98 1.26 -9.06
CA PRO A 124 -7.36 0.54 -10.15
C PRO A 124 -8.49 0.12 -11.08
N VAL A 125 -8.45 0.64 -12.32
CA VAL A 125 -9.51 0.44 -13.29
C VAL A 125 -9.81 -1.05 -13.31
N PRO A 126 -11.08 -1.49 -13.22
CA PRO A 126 -11.40 -2.91 -13.22
C PRO A 126 -10.72 -3.53 -14.45
N LYS A 127 -9.78 -4.45 -14.20
CA LYS A 127 -8.99 -5.07 -15.26
C LYS A 127 -9.94 -5.83 -16.18
N THR A 128 -10.20 -5.30 -17.36
CA THR A 128 -10.86 -6.04 -18.43
C THR A 128 -9.86 -7.06 -18.95
N TYR A 129 -10.10 -8.34 -18.68
CA TYR A 129 -9.27 -9.41 -19.22
C TYR A 129 -9.74 -9.69 -20.65
N SER A 130 -8.85 -9.56 -21.65
CA SER A 130 -9.09 -10.16 -22.95
C SER A 130 -8.94 -11.68 -22.77
N LEU A 131 -10.04 -12.43 -22.92
CA LEU A 131 -10.03 -13.90 -22.92
C LEU A 131 -9.85 -14.47 -24.34
N GLU A 132 -9.16 -13.71 -25.18
CA GLU A 132 -8.75 -14.16 -26.50
C GLU A 132 -7.64 -15.22 -26.37
N PRO A 133 -7.60 -16.20 -27.28
CA PRO A 133 -6.62 -17.29 -27.23
C PRO A 133 -5.16 -16.81 -27.23
N GLU A 134 -4.88 -15.65 -27.82
CA GLU A 134 -3.53 -15.08 -27.93
C GLU A 134 -2.98 -14.58 -26.59
N ASP A 135 -3.85 -14.13 -25.69
CA ASP A 135 -3.50 -13.53 -24.39
C ASP A 135 -3.64 -14.53 -23.22
N CYS A 136 -3.90 -15.81 -23.50
CA CYS A 136 -4.05 -16.86 -22.51
C CYS A 136 -2.98 -17.96 -22.65
N TYR A 137 -2.54 -18.55 -21.53
CA TYR A 137 -1.81 -19.82 -21.52
C TYR A 137 -2.77 -20.98 -21.24
N THR A 138 -2.45 -22.16 -21.78
CA THR A 138 -3.04 -23.41 -21.31
C THR A 138 -2.37 -23.89 -20.03
N ILE A 139 -3.05 -24.72 -19.22
CA ILE A 139 -2.45 -25.27 -17.99
C ILE A 139 -1.15 -26.04 -18.30
N THR A 140 -1.13 -26.78 -19.40
CA THR A 140 0.05 -27.53 -19.85
C THR A 140 1.21 -26.59 -20.18
N GLU A 141 0.97 -25.50 -20.90
CA GLU A 141 2.00 -24.48 -21.18
C GLU A 141 2.56 -23.83 -19.91
N ILE A 142 1.72 -23.59 -18.89
CA ILE A 142 2.16 -23.04 -17.60
C ILE A 142 3.07 -24.04 -16.88
N CYS A 143 2.70 -25.33 -16.90
CA CYS A 143 3.47 -26.42 -16.32
C CYS A 143 4.86 -26.53 -16.97
N GLU A 144 4.93 -26.44 -18.29
CA GLU A 144 6.18 -26.48 -19.05
C GLU A 144 7.05 -25.24 -18.84
N LYS A 145 6.47 -24.03 -18.91
CA LYS A 145 7.20 -22.76 -18.81
C LYS A 145 7.80 -22.52 -17.43
N TYR A 146 7.06 -22.88 -16.37
CA TYR A 146 7.46 -22.61 -14.99
C TYR A 146 7.95 -23.84 -14.21
N HIS A 147 7.92 -25.02 -14.84
CA HIS A 147 8.26 -26.31 -14.22
C HIS A 147 7.48 -26.55 -12.92
N ILE A 148 6.16 -26.35 -12.96
CA ILE A 148 5.24 -26.47 -11.81
C ILE A 148 4.22 -27.57 -12.06
N ASN A 149 3.99 -28.44 -11.08
CA ASN A 149 2.94 -29.47 -11.16
C ASN A 149 1.53 -28.86 -11.33
N ASP A 150 0.68 -29.53 -12.12
CA ASP A 150 -0.72 -29.13 -12.38
C ASP A 150 -1.53 -28.83 -11.12
N SER A 151 -1.39 -29.67 -10.08
CA SER A 151 -2.06 -29.48 -8.78
C SER A 151 -1.70 -28.14 -8.12
N SER A 152 -0.45 -27.70 -8.27
CA SER A 152 0.03 -26.43 -7.72
C SER A 152 -0.48 -25.24 -8.54
N VAL A 153 -0.55 -25.37 -9.87
CA VAL A 153 -1.14 -24.37 -10.77
C VAL A 153 -2.61 -24.13 -10.40
N TRP A 154 -3.40 -25.19 -10.22
CA TRP A 154 -4.79 -25.08 -9.77
C TRP A 154 -4.92 -24.46 -8.37
N ALA A 155 -4.02 -24.79 -7.44
CA ALA A 155 -4.02 -24.18 -6.12
C ALA A 155 -3.76 -22.66 -6.18
N HIS A 156 -2.88 -22.22 -7.08
CA HIS A 156 -2.61 -20.80 -7.30
C HIS A 156 -3.79 -20.08 -7.95
N ILE A 157 -4.41 -20.65 -8.98
CA ILE A 157 -5.60 -20.09 -9.65
C ILE A 157 -6.72 -19.81 -8.63
N ARG A 158 -7.03 -20.79 -7.77
CA ARG A 158 -8.07 -20.64 -6.73
C ARG A 158 -7.72 -19.58 -5.70
N LYS A 159 -6.44 -19.54 -5.29
CA LYS A 159 -5.97 -18.63 -4.22
C LYS A 159 -5.93 -17.17 -4.66
N TYR A 160 -5.52 -16.90 -5.89
CA TYR A 160 -5.45 -15.54 -6.45
C TYR A 160 -6.72 -15.15 -7.21
N SER A 161 -7.74 -16.01 -7.22
CA SER A 161 -9.01 -15.78 -7.92
C SER A 161 -8.81 -15.38 -9.38
N ILE A 162 -7.89 -16.07 -10.06
CA ILE A 162 -7.57 -15.79 -11.47
C ILE A 162 -8.73 -16.32 -12.32
N PRO A 163 -9.29 -15.53 -13.25
CA PRO A 163 -10.32 -16.01 -14.14
C PRO A 163 -9.76 -17.10 -15.05
N SER A 164 -10.44 -18.23 -15.13
CA SER A 164 -10.13 -19.31 -16.06
C SER A 164 -11.32 -19.59 -16.97
N ARG A 165 -11.05 -19.94 -18.23
CA ARG A 165 -12.08 -20.29 -19.21
C ARG A 165 -11.77 -21.65 -19.79
N GLN A 166 -12.72 -22.57 -19.68
CA GLN A 166 -12.63 -23.85 -20.36
C GLN A 166 -13.17 -23.71 -21.79
N ILE A 167 -12.35 -24.07 -22.78
CA ILE A 167 -12.76 -24.12 -24.19
C ILE A 167 -12.38 -25.51 -24.69
N GLY A 168 -13.38 -26.37 -24.85
CA GLY A 168 -13.18 -27.79 -25.17
C GLY A 168 -12.42 -28.51 -24.06
N ASN A 169 -11.33 -29.19 -24.43
CA ASN A 169 -10.50 -30.00 -23.52
C ASN A 169 -9.42 -29.19 -22.78
N TYR A 170 -9.20 -27.93 -23.17
CA TYR A 170 -8.15 -27.08 -22.60
C TYR A 170 -8.75 -25.98 -21.73
N VAL A 171 -8.04 -25.64 -20.66
CA VAL A 171 -8.37 -24.53 -19.76
C VAL A 171 -7.39 -23.40 -20.00
N TYR A 172 -7.92 -22.25 -20.35
CA TYR A 172 -7.17 -21.04 -20.69
C TYR A 172 -7.15 -20.08 -19.49
N VAL A 173 -5.97 -19.51 -19.22
CA VAL A 173 -5.72 -18.59 -18.11
C VAL A 173 -4.95 -17.38 -18.63
N PRO A 174 -5.30 -16.13 -18.26
CA PRO A 174 -4.62 -14.93 -18.75
C PRO A 174 -3.12 -14.92 -18.46
N LYS A 175 -2.30 -14.68 -19.49
CA LYS A 175 -0.83 -14.65 -19.41
C LYS A 175 -0.32 -13.62 -18.41
N GLN A 176 -0.90 -12.43 -18.42
CA GLN A 176 -0.47 -11.30 -17.57
C GLN A 176 -0.51 -11.62 -16.07
N GLU A 177 -1.56 -12.28 -15.60
CA GLU A 177 -1.69 -12.63 -14.17
C GLU A 177 -0.69 -13.72 -13.78
N ILE A 178 -0.50 -14.73 -14.63
CA ILE A 178 0.45 -15.82 -14.39
C ILE A 178 1.89 -15.30 -14.40
N ASP A 179 2.25 -14.49 -15.40
CA ASP A 179 3.58 -13.90 -15.52
C ASP A 179 3.86 -12.98 -14.31
N ASN A 180 2.88 -12.19 -13.86
CA ASN A 180 3.01 -11.34 -12.67
C ASN A 180 3.18 -12.15 -11.37
N LEU A 181 2.52 -13.30 -11.24
CA LEU A 181 2.62 -14.14 -10.05
C LEU A 181 4.02 -14.75 -9.92
N TYR A 182 4.58 -15.19 -11.05
CA TYR A 182 5.86 -15.89 -11.10
C TYR A 182 7.05 -15.00 -11.44
N LYS A 183 6.83 -13.69 -11.61
CA LYS A 183 7.89 -12.70 -11.88
C LYS A 183 8.95 -12.69 -10.77
N SER A 184 10.19 -12.96 -11.15
CA SER A 184 11.36 -12.63 -10.33
C SER A 184 11.63 -11.13 -10.43
N GLU A 185 11.78 -10.45 -9.29
CA GLU A 185 12.03 -9.00 -9.25
C GLU A 185 13.53 -8.65 -9.47
N VAL A 186 14.34 -9.66 -9.77
CA VAL A 186 15.80 -9.58 -9.89
C VAL A 186 16.24 -10.53 -11.00
N GLU A 187 16.77 -9.98 -12.08
CA GLU A 187 17.74 -10.64 -12.97
C GLU A 187 19.13 -10.55 -12.32
#